data_AF-A0A970A3Y5-F1
#
_entry.id   AF-A0A970A3Y5-F1
#
_cell.length_a   1.000
_cell.length_b   1.000
_cell.length_c   1.000
_cell.angle_alpha   90.00
_cell.angle_beta   90.00
_cell.angle_gamma   90.00
#
_symmetry.space_group_name_H-M   'P 1'
#
loop_
_entity.id
_entity.type
_entity.pdbx_description
1 polymer ?
#
loop_
_entity_poly.entity_id
_entity_poly.type
_entity_poly.pdbx_seq_one_letter_code
_entity_poly.pdbx_strand_id
1 'polypeptide(L)'
;MSLRYNPQSYEKQLSKSGLLSDNSAETLSEDLNIRVQQLLGKPGFKIPNPIKNFTNLEPQVFKEYGSDAVRLALLTDHDNPESLYDSAYNRLSHWFSLLNIEQKAAEQETDLETSFLLTALMRLEEQILERNKPHAVISMAANFFNRHKTLSLSYRTRKLLGTLLYPFVPVFAISELLDSSAVPVINEIYDFFPEYLFTEYKIEKSSWQKIAIKNDPAAGKSFEKSLLDLPRLQPLRKNGEILFKTTQRGILICLA
;
A
#
# COMPACT_ATOMS: atom_id res chain seq x y z
N MET A 1 18.79 -14.25 20.20
CA MET A 1 17.41 -13.82 20.49
C MET A 1 16.81 -13.30 19.20
N SER A 2 15.69 -13.86 18.73
CA SER A 2 14.94 -13.27 17.61
C SER A 2 14.24 -12.01 18.11
N LEU A 3 14.40 -10.89 17.40
CA LEU A 3 13.55 -9.72 17.65
C LEU A 3 12.11 -10.13 17.36
N ARG A 4 11.21 -9.89 18.31
CA ARG A 4 9.76 -10.05 18.13
C ARG A 4 9.15 -8.68 17.93
N TYR A 5 8.17 -8.60 17.04
CA TYR A 5 7.34 -7.42 16.91
C TYR A 5 6.68 -7.12 18.25
N ASN A 6 6.83 -5.89 18.75
CA ASN A 6 6.27 -5.42 20.00
C ASN A 6 5.55 -4.10 19.76
N PRO A 7 4.27 -4.12 19.37
CA PRO A 7 3.53 -2.92 19.00
C PRO A 7 3.48 -1.91 20.15
N GLN A 8 3.38 -2.35 21.41
CA GLN A 8 3.31 -1.46 22.57
C GLN A 8 4.60 -0.64 22.76
N SER A 9 5.76 -1.22 22.42
CA SER A 9 7.03 -0.49 22.45
C SER A 9 7.06 0.62 21.40
N TYR A 10 6.60 0.33 20.18
CA TYR A 10 6.56 1.32 19.09
C TYR A 10 5.56 2.43 19.35
N GLU A 11 4.36 2.08 19.81
CA GLU A 11 3.33 3.05 20.19
C GLU A 11 3.84 4.01 21.27
N LYS A 12 4.54 3.50 22.29
CA LYS A 12 5.14 4.31 23.35
C LYS A 12 6.26 5.23 22.85
N GLN A 13 6.99 4.83 21.81
CA GLN A 13 8.03 5.67 21.21
C GLN A 13 7.41 6.76 20.34
N LEU A 14 6.40 6.42 19.54
CA LEU A 14 5.74 7.34 18.62
C LEU A 14 4.82 8.34 19.31
N SER A 15 4.20 7.98 20.44
CA SER A 15 3.44 8.94 21.25
C SER A 15 4.33 10.07 21.79
N LYS A 16 5.58 9.75 22.15
CA LYS A 16 6.56 10.76 22.58
C LYS A 16 7.05 11.66 21.45
N SER A 17 6.99 11.21 20.19
CA SER A 17 7.46 12.00 19.05
C SER A 17 6.38 12.90 18.44
N GLY A 18 5.11 12.73 18.83
CA GLY A 18 3.98 13.49 18.29
C GLY A 18 3.58 13.13 16.85
N LEU A 19 4.16 12.07 16.28
CA LEU A 19 3.88 11.62 14.90
C LEU A 19 2.58 10.83 14.77
N LEU A 20 2.18 10.17 15.85
CA LEU A 20 0.81 9.76 16.07
C LEU A 20 0.18 10.95 16.78
N SER A 21 -0.46 11.83 16.04
CA SER A 21 -1.10 13.02 16.61
C SER A 21 -2.00 12.63 17.78
N ASP A 22 -1.73 13.20 18.95
CA ASP A 22 -2.63 13.14 20.09
C ASP A 22 -3.95 13.86 19.74
N ASN A 23 -5.07 13.13 19.80
CA ASN A 23 -6.39 13.63 20.20
C ASN A 23 -7.34 14.37 19.21
N SER A 24 -7.26 14.21 17.88
CA SER A 24 -8.32 14.76 17.00
C SER A 24 -9.31 13.73 16.42
N ALA A 25 -8.98 12.44 16.48
CA ALA A 25 -9.88 11.39 16.03
C ALA A 25 -10.50 10.71 17.25
N GLU A 26 -11.81 10.84 17.40
CA GLU A 26 -12.58 10.13 18.43
C GLU A 26 -12.81 8.66 18.01
N THR A 27 -12.69 8.37 16.71
CA THR A 27 -12.89 7.02 16.16
C THR A 27 -11.78 6.59 15.20
N LEU A 28 -11.59 5.27 15.06
CA LEU A 28 -10.71 4.65 14.06
C LEU A 28 -11.05 5.06 12.62
N SER A 29 -12.34 5.28 12.34
CA SER A 29 -12.84 5.75 11.05
C SER A 29 -12.37 7.17 10.75
N GLU A 30 -12.42 8.06 11.74
CA GLU A 30 -11.91 9.43 11.61
C GLU A 30 -10.40 9.45 11.43
N ASP A 31 -9.66 8.63 12.18
CA ASP A 31 -8.21 8.54 12.02
C ASP A 31 -7.82 8.01 10.62
N LEU A 32 -8.49 6.98 10.10
CA LEU A 32 -8.28 6.51 8.73
C LEU A 32 -8.55 7.62 7.71
N ASN A 33 -9.63 8.38 7.89
CA ASN A 33 -9.94 9.53 7.04
C ASN A 33 -8.82 10.58 7.06
N ILE A 34 -8.35 10.97 8.24
CA ILE A 34 -7.24 11.93 8.40
C ILE A 34 -6.01 11.45 7.63
N ARG A 35 -5.62 10.19 7.80
CA ARG A 35 -4.41 9.63 7.16
C ARG A 35 -4.54 9.54 5.64
N VAL A 36 -5.71 9.13 5.13
CA VAL A 36 -5.96 9.12 3.69
C VAL A 36 -5.95 10.54 3.13
N GLN A 37 -6.53 11.53 3.83
CA GLN A 37 -6.49 12.93 3.41
C GLN A 37 -5.05 13.47 3.37
N GLN A 38 -4.23 13.14 4.39
CA GLN A 38 -2.81 13.50 4.44
C GLN A 38 -2.06 12.92 3.24
N LEU A 39 -2.24 11.62 2.96
CA LEU A 39 -1.59 10.98 1.80
C LEU A 39 -2.03 11.56 0.46
N LEU A 40 -3.33 11.82 0.29
CA LEU A 40 -3.85 12.32 -0.97
C LEU A 40 -3.62 13.82 -1.17
N GLY A 41 -3.23 14.56 -0.12
CA GLY A 41 -3.17 16.02 -0.15
C GLY A 41 -4.53 16.67 -0.41
N LYS A 42 -5.63 16.00 -0.02
CA LYS A 42 -7.02 16.42 -0.29
C LYS A 42 -7.79 16.61 1.03
N PRO A 43 -7.63 17.76 1.71
CA PRO A 43 -8.35 18.02 2.96
C PRO A 43 -9.85 18.08 2.72
N GLY A 44 -10.64 17.55 3.67
CA GLY A 44 -12.10 17.66 3.69
C GLY A 44 -12.89 16.56 2.99
N PHE A 45 -12.22 15.62 2.30
CA PHE A 45 -12.89 14.44 1.75
C PHE A 45 -13.24 13.42 2.87
N LYS A 46 -14.42 12.80 2.82
CA LYS A 46 -14.83 11.76 3.78
C LYS A 46 -15.07 10.42 3.08
N ILE A 47 -14.37 9.39 3.52
CA ILE A 47 -14.63 8.00 3.21
C ILE A 47 -15.91 7.61 3.97
N PRO A 48 -16.99 7.20 3.28
CA PRO A 48 -18.23 6.85 3.94
C PRO A 48 -18.09 5.52 4.70
N ASN A 49 -18.10 5.59 6.03
CA ASN A 49 -18.11 4.44 6.95
C ASN A 49 -17.16 3.29 6.55
N PRO A 50 -15.83 3.54 6.46
CA PRO A 50 -14.85 2.51 6.09
C PRO A 50 -14.76 1.37 7.11
N ILE A 51 -15.20 1.61 8.34
CA ILE A 51 -15.36 0.62 9.39
C ILE A 51 -16.83 0.72 9.82
N LYS A 52 -17.65 -0.24 9.39
CA LYS A 52 -19.07 -0.26 9.76
C LYS A 52 -19.18 -0.76 11.21
N ASN A 53 -20.01 -0.08 12.00
CA ASN A 53 -20.62 -0.61 13.22
C ASN A 53 -19.68 -1.15 14.31
N PHE A 54 -18.58 -0.48 14.65
CA PHE A 54 -17.81 -0.85 15.84
C PHE A 54 -17.65 0.32 16.80
N THR A 55 -18.62 0.42 17.72
CA THR A 55 -18.57 1.23 18.92
C THR A 55 -18.34 0.29 20.10
N ASN A 56 -17.30 0.54 20.89
CA ASN A 56 -16.89 -0.21 22.11
C ASN A 56 -15.86 -1.32 21.91
N LEU A 57 -14.69 -0.98 21.36
CA LEU A 57 -13.50 -1.84 21.52
C LEU A 57 -13.00 -1.72 22.96
N GLU A 58 -12.89 -2.85 23.66
CA GLU A 58 -12.36 -2.85 25.01
C GLU A 58 -10.89 -2.40 25.02
N PRO A 59 -10.47 -1.50 25.93
CA PRO A 59 -9.08 -1.04 26.02
C PRO A 59 -8.05 -2.17 26.15
N GLN A 60 -8.47 -3.32 26.68
CA GLN A 60 -7.62 -4.50 26.84
C GLN A 60 -7.18 -5.09 25.49
N VAL A 61 -8.04 -5.05 24.46
CA VAL A 61 -7.71 -5.56 23.12
C VAL A 61 -6.55 -4.79 22.51
N PHE A 62 -6.54 -3.46 22.65
CA PHE A 62 -5.42 -2.64 22.20
C PHE A 62 -4.14 -2.91 22.99
N LYS A 63 -4.25 -3.14 24.31
CA LYS A 63 -3.10 -3.51 25.14
C LYS A 63 -2.49 -4.84 24.74
N GLU A 64 -3.31 -5.79 24.29
CA GLU A 64 -2.86 -7.12 23.90
C GLU A 64 -2.27 -7.13 22.49
N TYR A 65 -3.00 -6.61 21.50
CA TYR A 65 -2.66 -6.75 20.09
C TYR A 65 -1.99 -5.52 19.47
N GLY A 66 -2.10 -4.35 20.09
CA GLY A 66 -1.70 -3.09 19.50
C GLY A 66 -2.72 -2.53 18.50
N SER A 67 -2.69 -1.22 18.31
CA SER A 67 -3.63 -0.47 17.47
C SER A 67 -3.63 -0.92 16.00
N ASP A 68 -2.46 -1.20 15.42
CA ASP A 68 -2.35 -1.63 14.03
C ASP A 68 -3.00 -2.99 13.75
N ALA A 69 -2.86 -3.96 14.66
CA ALA A 69 -3.48 -5.27 14.50
C ALA A 69 -5.01 -5.17 14.57
N VAL A 70 -5.51 -4.40 15.54
CA VAL A 70 -6.95 -4.14 15.70
C VAL A 70 -7.53 -3.44 14.47
N ARG A 71 -6.85 -2.40 13.96
CA ARG A 71 -7.20 -1.72 12.70
C ARG A 71 -7.31 -2.68 11.54
N LEU A 72 -6.28 -3.52 11.37
CA LEU A 72 -6.19 -4.45 10.25
C LEU A 72 -7.34 -5.46 10.27
N ALA A 73 -7.70 -5.97 11.45
CA ALA A 73 -8.85 -6.85 11.63
C ALA A 73 -10.17 -6.17 11.23
N LEU A 74 -10.43 -4.97 11.77
CA LEU A 74 -11.65 -4.18 11.51
C LEU A 74 -11.82 -3.77 10.04
N LEU A 75 -10.71 -3.55 9.34
CA LEU A 75 -10.71 -3.23 7.92
C LEU A 75 -10.84 -4.47 7.03
N THR A 76 -10.61 -5.67 7.58
CA THR A 76 -10.70 -6.94 6.85
C THR A 76 -12.08 -7.58 6.97
N ASP A 77 -12.66 -7.59 8.17
CA ASP A 77 -13.99 -8.13 8.44
C ASP A 77 -14.73 -7.19 9.40
N HIS A 78 -15.91 -6.73 8.96
CA HIS A 78 -16.75 -5.83 9.74
C HIS A 78 -17.74 -6.57 10.65
N ASP A 79 -18.05 -7.82 10.34
CA ASP A 79 -19.08 -8.58 11.05
C ASP A 79 -18.48 -9.33 12.25
N ASN A 80 -17.23 -9.80 12.13
CA ASN A 80 -16.54 -10.53 13.21
C ASN A 80 -15.02 -10.24 13.30
N PRO A 81 -14.62 -8.99 13.59
CA PRO A 81 -13.22 -8.61 13.67
C PRO A 81 -12.45 -9.31 14.79
N GLU A 82 -13.12 -9.71 15.88
CA GLU A 82 -12.49 -10.35 17.05
C GLU A 82 -11.80 -11.67 16.68
N SER A 83 -12.44 -12.43 15.79
CA SER A 83 -11.87 -13.67 15.25
C SER A 83 -10.59 -13.47 14.44
N LEU A 84 -10.28 -12.22 14.05
CA LEU A 84 -9.14 -11.87 13.21
C LEU A 84 -7.99 -11.18 13.95
N TYR A 85 -8.13 -10.82 15.23
CA TYR A 85 -7.07 -10.11 15.96
C TYR A 85 -5.76 -10.88 16.00
N ASP A 86 -5.79 -12.17 16.36
CA ASP A 86 -4.60 -13.04 16.33
C ASP A 86 -4.00 -13.12 14.93
N SER A 87 -4.83 -13.28 13.90
CA SER A 87 -4.38 -13.38 12.51
C SER A 87 -3.72 -12.08 12.05
N ALA A 88 -4.29 -10.94 12.40
CA ALA A 88 -3.77 -9.61 12.08
C ALA A 88 -2.44 -9.35 12.79
N TYR A 89 -2.35 -9.66 14.09
CA TYR A 89 -1.11 -9.54 14.86
C TYR A 89 -0.01 -10.46 14.33
N ASN A 90 -0.33 -11.71 14.03
CA ASN A 90 0.61 -12.66 13.44
C ASN A 90 1.08 -12.21 12.06
N ARG A 91 0.21 -11.59 11.26
CA ARG A 91 0.56 -11.02 9.96
C ARG A 91 1.57 -9.87 10.10
N LEU A 92 1.31 -8.92 11.01
CA LEU A 92 2.26 -7.82 11.29
C LEU A 92 3.59 -8.34 11.83
N SER A 93 3.55 -9.32 12.73
CA SER A 93 4.75 -9.97 13.26
C SER A 93 5.55 -10.67 12.15
N HIS A 94 4.87 -11.29 11.20
CA HIS A 94 5.50 -11.87 10.03
C HIS A 94 6.16 -10.81 9.14
N TRP A 95 5.44 -9.72 8.80
CA TRP A 95 6.00 -8.61 8.03
C TRP A 95 7.22 -7.99 8.70
N PHE A 96 7.14 -7.77 10.02
CA PHE A 96 8.27 -7.31 10.83
C PHE A 96 9.49 -8.24 10.72
N SER A 97 9.27 -9.56 10.81
CA SER A 97 10.34 -10.55 10.71
C SER A 97 11.02 -10.51 9.33
N LEU A 98 10.25 -10.33 8.25
CA LEU A 98 10.79 -10.26 6.89
C LEU A 98 11.72 -9.04 6.70
N LEU A 99 11.38 -7.90 7.31
CA LEU A 99 12.17 -6.66 7.25
C LEU A 99 13.42 -6.71 8.15
N ASN A 100 13.33 -7.36 9.32
CA ASN A 100 14.41 -7.36 10.32
C ASN A 100 15.48 -8.44 10.11
N ILE A 101 15.21 -9.47 9.31
CA ILE A 101 16.20 -10.50 8.98
C ILE A 101 17.43 -9.89 8.26
N GLU A 102 17.29 -8.72 7.61
CA GLU A 102 18.35 -8.15 6.77
C GLU A 102 18.95 -6.80 7.21
N GLN A 103 18.50 -6.14 8.28
CA GLN A 103 19.29 -5.03 8.85
C GLN A 103 20.71 -5.49 9.27
N LYS A 104 20.92 -6.80 9.43
CA LYS A 104 22.22 -7.43 9.73
C LYS A 104 23.02 -7.90 8.51
N ALA A 105 22.46 -7.83 7.31
CA ALA A 105 23.08 -8.25 6.05
C ALA A 105 23.01 -7.08 5.05
N ALA A 106 23.49 -5.91 5.46
CA ALA A 106 23.64 -4.78 4.56
C ALA A 106 24.66 -5.14 3.48
N GLU A 107 24.24 -5.29 2.22
CA GLU A 107 25.11 -4.98 1.07
C GLU A 107 24.41 -4.88 -0.29
N GLN A 108 23.14 -5.28 -0.49
CA GLN A 108 22.46 -5.07 -1.77
C GLN A 108 20.97 -4.72 -1.61
N GLU A 109 20.70 -3.43 -1.41
CA GLU A 109 19.35 -2.87 -1.56
C GLU A 109 18.83 -3.12 -2.98
N THR A 110 17.64 -3.69 -3.12
CA THR A 110 17.03 -3.97 -4.42
C THR A 110 15.70 -3.24 -4.58
N ASP A 111 15.46 -2.70 -5.78
CA ASP A 111 14.18 -2.13 -6.18
C ASP A 111 13.20 -3.26 -6.55
N LEU A 112 12.75 -3.99 -5.52
CA LEU A 112 11.87 -5.15 -5.66
C LEU A 112 10.44 -4.74 -5.98
N GLU A 113 9.91 -5.26 -7.09
CA GLU A 113 8.51 -5.10 -7.51
C GLU A 113 7.97 -3.66 -7.42
N THR A 114 8.83 -2.65 -7.61
CA THR A 114 8.47 -1.22 -7.51
C THR A 114 7.28 -0.85 -8.40
N SER A 115 7.20 -1.40 -9.64
CA SER A 115 6.03 -1.23 -10.53
C SER A 115 4.72 -1.67 -9.88
N PHE A 116 4.75 -2.80 -9.16
CA PHE A 116 3.58 -3.36 -8.48
C PHE A 116 3.14 -2.47 -7.32
N LEU A 117 4.08 -2.04 -6.49
CA LEU A 117 3.79 -1.16 -5.35
C LEU A 117 3.31 0.22 -5.80
N LEU A 118 3.91 0.81 -6.84
CA LEU A 118 3.45 2.07 -7.43
C LEU A 118 2.04 1.92 -8.01
N THR A 119 1.77 0.82 -8.71
CA THR A 119 0.42 0.51 -9.22
C THR A 119 -0.58 0.35 -8.07
N ALA A 120 -0.20 -0.30 -6.97
CA ALA A 120 -1.04 -0.40 -5.77
C ALA A 120 -1.34 0.97 -5.17
N LEU A 121 -0.33 1.84 -5.09
CA LEU A 121 -0.49 3.22 -4.59
C LEU A 121 -1.42 4.05 -5.50
N MET A 122 -1.29 3.96 -6.82
CA MET A 122 -2.20 4.62 -7.77
C MET A 122 -3.66 4.18 -7.59
N ARG A 123 -3.87 2.91 -7.20
CA ARG A 123 -5.19 2.33 -6.96
C ARG A 123 -5.74 2.63 -5.58
N LEU A 124 -4.95 3.17 -4.66
CA LEU A 124 -5.38 3.49 -3.29
C LEU A 124 -6.60 4.40 -3.30
N GLU A 125 -6.55 5.50 -4.05
CA GLU A 125 -7.66 6.45 -4.16
C GLU A 125 -8.92 5.77 -4.72
N GLU A 126 -8.79 4.99 -5.80
CA GLU A 126 -9.92 4.28 -6.42
C GLU A 126 -10.54 3.26 -5.45
N GLN A 127 -9.70 2.46 -4.77
CA GLN A 127 -10.19 1.42 -3.88
C GLN A 127 -10.84 2.01 -2.62
N ILE A 128 -10.26 3.07 -2.06
CA ILE A 128 -10.77 3.66 -0.82
C ILE A 128 -11.96 4.59 -1.11
N LEU A 129 -11.83 5.53 -2.05
CA LEU A 129 -12.82 6.59 -2.24
C LEU A 129 -13.99 6.15 -3.12
N GLU A 130 -13.69 5.52 -4.27
CA GLU A 130 -14.73 5.21 -5.25
C GLU A 130 -15.43 3.89 -4.92
N ARG A 131 -14.68 2.91 -4.39
CA ARG A 131 -15.19 1.55 -4.16
C ARG A 131 -15.48 1.23 -2.71
N ASN A 132 -15.01 2.04 -1.76
CA ASN A 132 -15.09 1.78 -0.32
C ASN A 132 -14.59 0.37 0.07
N LYS A 133 -13.43 -0.02 -0.47
CA LYS A 133 -12.78 -1.32 -0.26
C LYS A 133 -11.34 -1.14 0.23
N PRO A 134 -11.12 -0.63 1.45
CA PRO A 134 -9.78 -0.48 2.02
C PRO A 134 -9.01 -1.81 2.10
N HIS A 135 -9.69 -2.93 2.38
CA HIS A 135 -9.09 -4.28 2.39
C HIS A 135 -8.40 -4.67 1.07
N ALA A 136 -8.84 -4.12 -0.06
CA ALA A 136 -8.26 -4.43 -1.35
C ALA A 136 -6.82 -3.88 -1.46
N VAL A 137 -6.56 -2.70 -0.87
CA VAL A 137 -5.22 -2.10 -0.82
C VAL A 137 -4.34 -2.88 0.16
N ILE A 138 -4.88 -3.23 1.33
CA ILE A 138 -4.18 -4.06 2.33
C ILE A 138 -3.76 -5.40 1.72
N SER A 139 -4.63 -6.01 0.93
CA SER A 139 -4.35 -7.29 0.25
C SER A 139 -3.26 -7.16 -0.79
N MET A 140 -3.13 -6.02 -1.47
CA MET A 140 -2.00 -5.77 -2.39
C MET A 140 -0.68 -5.69 -1.63
N ALA A 141 -0.64 -5.00 -0.49
CA ALA A 141 0.54 -4.96 0.36
C ALA A 141 0.87 -6.33 0.97
N ALA A 142 -0.14 -7.07 1.44
CA ALA A 142 0.03 -8.44 1.95
C ALA A 142 0.61 -9.39 0.88
N ASN A 143 0.12 -9.26 -0.37
CA ASN A 143 0.64 -10.04 -1.49
C ASN A 143 2.10 -9.73 -1.81
N PHE A 144 2.56 -8.48 -1.61
CA PHE A 144 3.97 -8.16 -1.70
C PHE A 144 4.75 -8.97 -0.66
N PHE A 145 4.43 -8.83 0.64
CA PHE A 145 5.14 -9.58 1.69
C PHE A 145 5.11 -11.11 1.48
N ASN A 146 3.97 -11.68 1.10
CA ASN A 146 3.82 -13.13 0.92
C ASN A 146 4.67 -13.72 -0.23
N ARG A 147 5.09 -12.89 -1.19
CA ARG A 147 5.95 -13.33 -2.30
C ARG A 147 7.41 -13.42 -1.92
N HIS A 148 7.80 -12.81 -0.80
CA HIS A 148 9.19 -12.68 -0.39
C HIS A 148 9.47 -13.47 0.88
N LYS A 149 10.57 -14.23 0.89
CA LYS A 149 11.02 -14.98 2.07
C LYS A 149 11.87 -14.13 3.01
N THR A 150 12.52 -13.10 2.47
CA THR A 150 13.27 -12.05 3.15
C THR A 150 13.15 -10.76 2.33
N LEU A 151 13.28 -9.60 2.96
CA LEU A 151 13.10 -8.30 2.29
C LEU A 151 14.26 -7.33 2.57
N SER A 152 15.16 -7.18 1.59
CA SER A 152 16.05 -6.00 1.47
C SER A 152 15.41 -4.95 0.60
N LEU A 153 14.66 -4.06 1.24
CA LEU A 153 14.05 -2.95 0.54
C LEU A 153 15.02 -1.78 0.46
N SER A 154 15.20 -1.23 -0.75
CA SER A 154 15.85 0.06 -0.94
C SER A 154 15.12 1.16 -0.17
N TYR A 155 15.81 2.24 0.20
CA TYR A 155 15.17 3.38 0.87
C TYR A 155 13.91 3.86 0.14
N ARG A 156 13.97 3.97 -1.20
CA ARG A 156 12.83 4.36 -2.05
C ARG A 156 11.67 3.36 -1.93
N THR A 157 11.96 2.06 -1.97
CA THR A 157 10.96 1.00 -1.85
C THR A 157 10.33 0.94 -0.46
N ARG A 158 11.12 1.16 0.61
CA ARG A 158 10.60 1.29 1.98
C ARG A 158 9.64 2.45 2.09
N LYS A 159 10.03 3.63 1.58
CA LYS A 159 9.19 4.83 1.60
C LYS A 159 7.87 4.60 0.84
N LEU A 160 7.94 3.96 -0.32
CA LEU A 160 6.76 3.58 -1.10
C LEU A 160 5.82 2.61 -0.35
N LEU A 161 6.37 1.53 0.21
CA LEU A 161 5.60 0.53 0.96
C LEU A 161 5.01 1.13 2.25
N GLY A 162 5.79 1.94 2.96
CA GLY A 162 5.36 2.67 4.15
C GLY A 162 4.20 3.61 3.83
N THR A 163 4.28 4.35 2.72
CA THR A 163 3.19 5.24 2.26
C THR A 163 1.92 4.44 1.95
N LEU A 164 2.05 3.29 1.29
CA LEU A 164 0.91 2.42 0.96
C LEU A 164 0.21 1.88 2.22
N LEU A 165 0.97 1.55 3.27
CA LEU A 165 0.49 0.94 4.50
C LEU A 165 0.02 1.96 5.55
N TYR A 166 0.56 3.18 5.52
CA TYR A 166 0.36 4.21 6.52
C TYR A 166 -1.10 4.44 6.95
N PRO A 167 -2.11 4.47 6.06
CA PRO A 167 -3.49 4.70 6.48
C PRO A 167 -4.06 3.56 7.33
N PHE A 168 -3.53 2.34 7.16
CA PHE A 168 -4.09 1.14 7.74
C PHE A 168 -3.32 0.70 8.99
N VAL A 169 -1.99 0.79 8.95
CA VAL A 169 -1.08 0.34 10.01
C VAL A 169 -0.01 1.42 10.26
N PRO A 170 -0.42 2.60 10.76
CA PRO A 170 0.46 3.76 10.89
C PRO A 170 1.65 3.53 11.84
N VAL A 171 1.47 2.77 12.92
CA VAL A 171 2.55 2.53 13.90
C VAL A 171 3.69 1.77 13.21
N PHE A 172 3.36 0.66 12.56
CA PHE A 172 4.26 -0.19 11.80
C PHE A 172 4.90 0.57 10.63
N ALA A 173 4.10 1.34 9.88
CA ALA A 173 4.61 2.11 8.76
C ALA A 173 5.66 3.14 9.21
N ILE A 174 5.40 3.89 10.30
CA ILE A 174 6.36 4.88 10.80
C ILE A 174 7.57 4.20 11.45
N SER A 175 7.39 3.13 12.22
CA SER A 175 8.52 2.55 12.96
C SER A 175 9.48 1.75 12.07
N GLU A 176 8.97 1.10 11.02
CA GLU A 176 9.76 0.15 10.22
C GLU A 176 10.06 0.63 8.79
N LEU A 177 9.27 1.55 8.23
CA LEU A 177 9.30 1.83 6.78
C LEU A 177 9.48 3.31 6.42
N LEU A 178 8.99 4.23 7.24
CA LEU A 178 9.06 5.66 7.00
C LEU A 178 10.04 6.34 7.95
N ASP A 179 10.73 7.36 7.47
CA ASP A 179 11.48 8.24 8.36
C ASP A 179 10.51 9.09 9.17
N SER A 180 10.77 9.18 10.47
CA SER A 180 9.94 9.83 11.49
C SER A 180 9.80 11.36 11.34
N SER A 181 10.18 11.93 10.21
CA SER A 181 10.20 13.39 9.98
C SER A 181 8.96 13.91 9.26
N ALA A 182 8.36 13.15 8.34
CA ALA A 182 7.08 13.49 7.69
C ALA A 182 6.54 12.31 6.88
N VAL A 183 5.22 12.14 6.89
CA VAL A 183 4.55 11.20 5.98
C VAL A 183 4.38 11.87 4.62
N PRO A 184 4.94 11.28 3.54
CA PRO A 184 4.94 11.91 2.22
C PRO A 184 3.55 11.89 1.58
N VAL A 185 3.24 12.94 0.84
CA VAL A 185 2.05 12.97 -0.03
C VAL A 185 2.29 12.07 -1.24
N ILE A 186 1.26 11.40 -1.77
CA ILE A 186 1.39 10.44 -2.87
C ILE A 186 2.09 11.04 -4.09
N ASN A 187 1.84 12.31 -4.42
CA ASN A 187 2.49 12.97 -5.55
C ASN A 187 4.02 13.08 -5.34
N GLU A 188 4.45 13.40 -4.12
CA GLU A 188 5.88 13.45 -3.78
C GLU A 188 6.51 12.05 -3.91
N ILE A 189 5.76 10.98 -3.59
CA ILE A 189 6.23 9.61 -3.83
C ILE A 189 6.48 9.36 -5.31
N TYR A 190 5.61 9.80 -6.22
CA TYR A 190 5.83 9.62 -7.66
C TYR A 190 7.07 10.37 -8.15
N ASP A 191 7.38 11.52 -7.58
CA ASP A 191 8.61 12.27 -7.90
C ASP A 191 9.89 11.52 -7.50
N PHE A 192 9.81 10.61 -6.51
CA PHE A 192 10.93 9.70 -6.22
C PHE A 192 11.17 8.68 -7.31
N PHE A 193 10.27 8.48 -8.28
CA PHE A 193 10.32 7.44 -9.33
C PHE A 193 10.19 7.99 -10.76
N PRO A 194 11.07 8.91 -11.20
CA PRO A 194 10.99 9.54 -12.52
C PRO A 194 11.21 8.56 -13.68
N GLU A 195 11.83 7.41 -13.42
CA GLU A 195 11.99 6.33 -14.39
C GLU A 195 10.71 5.52 -14.61
N TYR A 196 9.62 5.81 -13.91
CA TYR A 196 8.33 5.15 -14.06
C TYR A 196 7.34 6.05 -14.80
N LEU A 197 6.61 5.46 -15.74
CA LEU A 197 5.46 6.08 -16.38
C LEU A 197 4.20 5.63 -15.66
N PHE A 198 3.41 6.61 -15.22
CA PHE A 198 2.12 6.42 -14.55
C PHE A 198 1.01 6.71 -15.56
N THR A 199 0.18 5.72 -15.88
CA THR A 199 -0.90 5.89 -16.85
C THR A 199 -2.07 4.96 -16.57
N GLU A 200 -3.09 5.04 -17.42
CA GLU A 200 -4.18 4.08 -17.47
C GLU A 200 -4.14 3.31 -18.78
N TYR A 201 -4.52 2.03 -18.75
CA TYR A 201 -4.78 1.26 -19.95
C TYR A 201 -6.17 0.63 -19.90
N LYS A 202 -6.71 0.32 -21.07
CA LYS A 202 -7.99 -0.38 -21.21
C LYS A 202 -7.88 -1.38 -22.35
N ILE A 203 -8.35 -2.61 -22.12
CA ILE A 203 -8.61 -3.57 -23.20
C ILE A 203 -10.01 -3.24 -23.75
N GLU A 204 -10.24 -3.41 -25.05
CA GLU A 204 -11.56 -3.19 -25.62
C GLU A 204 -12.67 -3.85 -24.77
N LYS A 205 -13.76 -3.10 -24.50
CA LYS A 205 -14.88 -3.51 -23.64
C LYS A 205 -14.54 -3.76 -22.14
N SER A 206 -13.32 -3.50 -21.67
CA SER A 206 -12.96 -3.54 -20.23
C SER A 206 -13.10 -2.19 -19.53
N SER A 207 -12.90 -2.16 -18.21
CA SER A 207 -12.67 -0.92 -17.46
C SER A 207 -11.24 -0.43 -17.66
N TRP A 208 -11.02 0.88 -17.47
CA TRP A 208 -9.68 1.45 -17.36
C TRP A 208 -8.98 0.91 -16.11
N GLN A 209 -7.66 0.72 -16.21
CA GLN A 209 -6.80 0.19 -15.16
C GLN A 209 -5.57 1.08 -15.03
N LYS A 210 -5.32 1.59 -13.82
CA LYS A 210 -4.11 2.34 -13.48
C LYS A 210 -2.90 1.42 -13.45
N ILE A 211 -1.75 1.91 -13.93
CA ILE A 211 -0.50 1.18 -13.93
C ILE A 211 0.73 2.09 -13.86
N ALA A 212 1.75 1.61 -13.16
CA ALA A 212 3.11 2.14 -13.21
C ALA A 212 4.03 1.14 -13.96
N ILE A 213 4.73 1.62 -14.99
CA ILE A 213 5.65 0.81 -15.79
C ILE A 213 7.00 1.51 -15.82
N LYS A 214 8.07 0.76 -15.56
CA LYS A 214 9.43 1.27 -15.70
C LYS A 214 9.67 1.63 -17.17
N ASN A 215 9.94 2.90 -17.42
CA ASN A 215 10.43 3.39 -18.69
C ASN A 215 11.93 3.13 -18.73
N ASP A 216 12.36 2.24 -19.62
CA ASP A 216 13.77 1.99 -19.88
C ASP A 216 14.10 2.41 -21.32
N PRO A 217 14.47 3.69 -21.53
CA PRO A 217 14.87 4.16 -22.85
C PRO A 217 16.09 3.41 -23.39
N ALA A 218 16.98 2.93 -22.52
CA ALA A 218 18.18 2.20 -22.91
C ALA A 218 17.85 0.81 -23.47
N ALA A 219 16.74 0.20 -23.03
CA ALA A 219 16.22 -1.05 -23.59
C ALA A 219 15.51 -0.86 -24.95
N GLY A 220 15.33 0.37 -25.43
CA GLY A 220 14.66 0.67 -26.71
C GLY A 220 13.22 0.15 -26.80
N LYS A 221 12.61 -0.21 -25.67
CA LYS A 221 11.22 -0.70 -25.61
C LYS A 221 10.27 0.50 -25.61
N SER A 222 9.38 0.55 -26.61
CA SER A 222 8.26 1.48 -26.55
C SER A 222 7.33 1.10 -25.40
N PHE A 223 6.62 2.08 -24.85
CA PHE A 223 5.71 1.88 -23.73
C PHE A 223 4.64 0.80 -24.02
N GLU A 224 4.15 0.75 -25.26
CA GLU A 224 3.18 -0.25 -25.74
C GLU A 224 3.75 -1.67 -25.65
N LYS A 225 5.04 -1.85 -25.94
CA LYS A 225 5.70 -3.16 -25.80
C LYS A 225 5.80 -3.56 -24.33
N SER A 226 6.11 -2.62 -23.45
CA SER A 226 6.15 -2.87 -22.00
C SER A 226 4.76 -3.19 -21.42
N LEU A 227 3.67 -2.66 -21.99
CA LEU A 227 2.31 -3.08 -21.65
C LEU A 227 2.08 -4.56 -22.00
N LEU A 228 2.50 -5.03 -23.16
CA LEU A 228 2.30 -6.43 -23.57
C LEU A 228 3.09 -7.44 -22.73
N ASP A 229 4.12 -6.99 -22.02
CA ASP A 229 4.86 -7.83 -21.09
C ASP A 229 4.07 -8.15 -19.81
N LEU A 230 2.96 -7.44 -19.54
CA LEU A 230 2.10 -7.71 -18.38
C LEU A 230 1.43 -9.09 -18.51
N PRO A 231 1.44 -9.93 -17.46
CA PRO A 231 0.90 -11.30 -17.52
C PRO A 231 -0.54 -11.39 -18.04
N ARG A 232 -1.37 -10.38 -17.75
CA ARG A 232 -2.78 -10.32 -18.21
C ARG A 232 -2.92 -9.95 -19.69
N LEU A 233 -1.92 -9.30 -20.29
CA LEU A 233 -1.91 -8.87 -21.68
C LEU A 233 -1.10 -9.81 -22.59
N GLN A 234 -0.20 -10.63 -22.02
CA GLN A 234 0.56 -11.64 -22.75
C GLN A 234 -0.29 -12.59 -23.62
N PRO A 235 -1.49 -13.05 -23.21
CA PRO A 235 -2.34 -13.86 -24.09
C PRO A 235 -2.80 -13.12 -25.35
N LEU A 236 -3.00 -11.79 -25.26
CA LEU A 236 -3.43 -10.98 -26.40
C LEU A 236 -2.35 -10.97 -27.49
N ARG A 237 -1.07 -10.97 -27.10
CA ARG A 237 0.08 -11.00 -28.02
C ARG A 237 0.10 -12.27 -28.89
N LYS A 238 -0.49 -13.37 -28.41
CA LYS A 238 -0.53 -14.64 -29.14
C LYS A 238 -1.70 -14.75 -30.12
N ASN A 239 -2.73 -13.90 -29.98
CA ASN A 239 -4.04 -14.13 -30.58
C ASN A 239 -4.41 -13.18 -31.74
N GLY A 240 -3.56 -12.22 -32.12
CA GLY A 240 -3.85 -11.34 -33.26
C GLY A 240 -2.99 -10.09 -33.34
N GLU A 241 -3.34 -9.21 -34.28
CA GLU A 241 -2.78 -7.86 -34.36
C GLU A 241 -3.36 -6.99 -33.24
N ILE A 242 -2.48 -6.34 -32.48
CA ILE A 242 -2.88 -5.43 -31.40
C ILE A 242 -2.66 -4.01 -31.88
N LEU A 243 -3.72 -3.20 -31.83
CA LEU A 243 -3.66 -1.79 -32.14
C LEU A 243 -3.69 -0.99 -30.84
N PHE A 244 -2.69 -0.11 -30.67
CA PHE A 244 -2.63 0.83 -29.56
C PHE A 244 -3.16 2.18 -30.01
N LYS A 245 -4.15 2.69 -29.27
CA LYS A 245 -4.68 4.04 -29.48
C LYS A 245 -4.45 4.88 -28.22
N THR A 246 -3.59 5.88 -28.33
CA THR A 246 -3.40 6.88 -27.29
C THR A 246 -4.64 7.76 -27.20
N THR A 247 -5.15 7.95 -25.98
CA THR A 247 -6.30 8.80 -25.67
C THR A 247 -5.90 9.83 -24.62
N GLN A 248 -6.78 10.80 -24.35
CA GLN A 248 -6.56 11.77 -23.26
C GLN A 248 -6.43 11.10 -21.88
N ARG A 249 -7.03 9.92 -21.69
CA ARG A 249 -7.04 9.19 -20.41
C ARG A 249 -5.88 8.21 -20.24
N GLY A 250 -5.32 7.73 -21.35
CA GLY A 250 -4.33 6.65 -21.36
C GLY A 250 -4.38 5.84 -22.65
N ILE A 251 -3.97 4.57 -22.60
CA ILE A 251 -3.84 3.71 -23.78
C ILE A 251 -5.01 2.75 -23.92
N LEU A 252 -5.70 2.82 -25.05
CA LEU A 252 -6.69 1.81 -25.45
C LEU A 252 -6.01 0.72 -26.29
N ILE A 253 -6.18 -0.53 -25.86
CA ILE A 253 -5.71 -1.74 -26.54
C ILE A 253 -6.90 -2.32 -27.30
N CYS A 254 -6.89 -2.16 -28.63
CA CYS A 254 -7.88 -2.72 -29.53
C CYS A 254 -7.38 -4.06 -30.08
N LEU A 255 -8.28 -5.04 -30.09
CA LEU A 255 -8.03 -6.34 -30.71
C LEU A 255 -8.52 -6.24 -32.15
N ALA A 256 -7.64 -6.48 -33.13
CA ALA A 256 -8.00 -6.53 -34.54
C ALA A 256 -8.76 -7.82 -34.88
#